data_AF-F6YW96-F1
#
_entry.id   AF-F6YW96-F1
#
_cell.length_a   1.000
_cell.length_b   1.000
_cell.length_c   1.000
_cell.angle_alpha   90.00
_cell.angle_beta   90.00
_cell.angle_gamma   90.00
#
_symmetry.space_group_name_H-M   'P 1'
#
loop_
_entity.id
_entity.type
_entity.pdbx_description
1 polymer ?
#
loop_
_entity_poly.entity_id
_entity_poly.type
_entity_poly.pdbx_seq_one_letter_code
_entity_poly.pdbx_strand_id
1 'polypeptide(L)'
;LHSPKIIIHPGISDKEKKSVDNRQKRILGMLQKLDIKTSKAPVVAVLGSGGGLRAAIACQGVLGELNHVGILDLTTYLAGVSGSTWCMSSLYVRKNWQDHLAEAEEELKVRLQEGSWNPGTALKGIQEAARRSENFSLTDIWQYTLVYYMTKELLGSSLSEVRTRSEEGEVPYPIFAAIDNSLLSEWNEKKSLGKRERFCLPQR
;
A
#
# COMPACT_ATOMS: atom_id res chain seq x y z
N LEU A 1 21.70 22.75 -7.44
CA LEU A 1 21.47 22.62 -5.98
C LEU A 1 20.87 21.24 -5.73
N HIS A 2 21.59 20.34 -5.06
CA HIS A 2 21.06 19.02 -4.70
C HIS A 2 19.96 19.20 -3.65
N SER A 3 18.77 18.66 -3.90
CA SER A 3 17.71 18.61 -2.89
C SER A 3 18.23 17.89 -1.63
N PRO A 4 17.83 18.31 -0.43
CA PRO A 4 18.26 17.67 0.81
C PRO A 4 17.85 16.19 0.82
N LYS A 5 18.74 15.31 1.27
CA LYS A 5 18.49 13.86 1.36
C LYS A 5 17.50 13.49 2.47
N ILE A 6 17.37 14.34 3.50
CA ILE A 6 16.46 14.16 4.63
C ILE A 6 15.62 15.43 4.77
N ILE A 7 14.31 15.27 4.87
CA ILE A 7 13.36 16.37 5.04
C ILE A 7 12.66 16.15 6.38
N ILE A 8 12.83 17.10 7.30
CA ILE A 8 12.11 17.13 8.57
C ILE A 8 10.99 18.16 8.41
N HIS A 9 9.74 17.68 8.39
CA HIS A 9 8.57 18.53 8.23
C HIS A 9 7.46 18.07 9.18
N PRO A 10 6.80 18.97 9.93
CA PRO A 10 5.65 18.62 10.74
C PRO A 10 4.42 18.37 9.85
N GLY A 11 3.81 17.18 9.96
CA GLY A 11 2.62 16.81 9.19
C GLY A 11 2.94 16.12 7.85
N ILE A 12 2.00 16.19 6.89
CA ILE A 12 2.12 15.53 5.59
C ILE A 12 3.07 16.30 4.65
N SER A 13 3.67 15.58 3.70
CA SER A 13 4.55 16.20 2.69
C SER A 13 3.77 17.04 1.67
N ASP A 14 4.43 18.01 1.02
CA ASP A 14 3.82 18.80 -0.06
C ASP A 14 3.27 17.92 -1.21
N LYS A 15 3.95 16.80 -1.47
CA LYS A 15 3.54 15.83 -2.50
C LYS A 15 2.27 15.08 -2.12
N GLU A 16 2.19 14.63 -0.86
CA GLU A 16 0.98 14.03 -0.34
C GLU A 16 -0.16 15.04 -0.32
N LYS A 17 0.09 16.27 0.14
CA LYS A 17 -0.90 17.34 0.14
C LYS A 17 -1.46 17.60 -1.26
N LYS A 18 -0.58 17.73 -2.27
CA LYS A 18 -0.98 17.89 -3.67
C LYS A 18 -1.82 16.72 -4.18
N SER A 19 -1.41 15.49 -3.87
CA SER A 19 -2.16 14.28 -4.23
C SER A 19 -3.57 14.28 -3.63
N VAL A 20 -3.67 14.55 -2.33
CA VAL A 20 -4.94 14.57 -1.59
C VAL A 20 -5.84 15.69 -2.10
N ASP A 21 -5.32 16.89 -2.34
CA ASP A 21 -6.08 18.02 -2.89
C ASP A 21 -6.65 17.67 -4.28
N ASN A 22 -5.85 17.03 -5.14
CA ASN A 22 -6.30 16.59 -6.46
C ASN A 22 -7.36 15.50 -6.37
N ARG A 23 -7.16 14.50 -5.49
CA ARG A 23 -8.13 13.43 -5.26
C ARG A 23 -9.44 13.99 -4.70
N GLN A 24 -9.38 14.93 -3.76
CA GLN A 24 -10.57 15.57 -3.18
C GLN A 24 -11.42 16.29 -4.23
N LYS A 25 -10.80 16.96 -5.21
CA LYS A 25 -11.54 17.56 -6.34
C LYS A 25 -12.30 16.51 -7.16
N ARG A 26 -11.67 15.36 -7.42
CA ARG A 26 -12.33 14.24 -8.12
C ARG A 26 -13.50 13.69 -7.30
N ILE A 27 -13.28 13.47 -6.00
CA ILE A 27 -14.32 12.99 -5.06
C ILE A 27 -15.51 13.95 -5.04
N LEU A 28 -15.28 15.27 -4.94
CA LEU A 28 -16.35 16.28 -5.01
C LEU A 28 -17.15 16.18 -6.31
N GLY A 29 -16.47 16.03 -7.46
CA GLY A 29 -17.13 15.84 -8.74
C GLY A 29 -17.99 14.58 -8.80
N MET A 30 -17.55 13.49 -8.16
CA MET A 30 -18.32 12.25 -8.06
C MET A 30 -19.52 12.37 -7.12
N LEU A 31 -19.35 12.98 -5.95
CA LEU A 31 -20.46 13.23 -5.02
C LEU A 31 -21.52 14.14 -5.63
N GLN A 32 -21.12 15.13 -6.42
CA GLN A 32 -22.06 15.99 -7.15
C GLN A 32 -22.89 15.21 -8.17
N LYS A 33 -22.31 14.23 -8.86
CA LYS A 33 -23.05 13.33 -9.77
C LYS A 33 -24.07 12.45 -9.04
N LEU A 34 -23.86 12.21 -7.74
CA LEU A 34 -24.78 11.49 -6.86
C LEU A 34 -25.80 12.41 -6.17
N ASP A 35 -25.90 13.68 -6.59
CA ASP A 35 -26.74 14.73 -5.99
C ASP A 35 -26.42 15.01 -4.50
N ILE A 36 -25.21 14.68 -4.05
CA ILE A 36 -24.72 14.98 -2.71
C ILE A 36 -24.00 16.33 -2.72
N LYS A 37 -24.69 17.37 -2.23
CA LYS A 37 -24.13 18.74 -2.16
C LYS A 37 -23.26 18.90 -0.91
N THR A 38 -21.94 18.94 -1.11
CA THR A 38 -20.98 19.27 -0.05
C THR A 38 -19.91 20.22 -0.56
N SER A 39 -19.47 21.13 0.32
CA SER A 39 -18.34 22.03 0.05
C SER A 39 -16.98 21.38 0.35
N LYS A 40 -16.97 20.23 1.02
CA LYS A 40 -15.76 19.49 1.40
C LYS A 40 -15.91 18.00 1.12
N ALA A 41 -14.95 17.41 0.42
CA ALA A 41 -14.91 15.97 0.24
C ALA A 41 -14.60 15.29 1.59
N PRO A 42 -15.27 14.18 1.91
CA PRO A 42 -14.86 13.33 3.02
C PRO A 42 -13.49 12.72 2.70
N VAL A 43 -12.67 12.56 3.73
CA VAL A 43 -11.43 11.77 3.63
C VAL A 43 -11.77 10.33 4.01
N VAL A 44 -11.69 9.43 3.03
CA VAL A 44 -12.00 8.01 3.19
C VAL A 44 -10.72 7.20 3.06
N ALA A 45 -10.49 6.30 4.01
CA ALA A 45 -9.33 5.41 4.00
C ALA A 45 -9.78 3.94 4.00
N VAL A 46 -9.21 3.16 3.09
CA VAL A 46 -9.36 1.70 3.05
C VAL A 46 -8.11 1.07 3.64
N LEU A 47 -8.29 0.13 4.58
CA LEU A 47 -7.19 -0.46 5.36
C LEU A 47 -7.12 -1.98 5.13
N GLY A 48 -6.07 -2.43 4.45
CA GLY A 48 -5.74 -3.84 4.22
C GLY A 48 -4.89 -4.44 5.32
N SER A 49 -5.42 -5.46 6.00
CA SER A 49 -4.71 -6.16 7.07
C SER A 49 -3.62 -7.12 6.58
N GLY A 50 -2.77 -7.58 7.50
CA GLY A 50 -1.77 -8.61 7.20
C GLY A 50 -2.36 -10.03 7.22
N GLY A 51 -1.64 -10.97 6.60
CA GLY A 51 -2.09 -12.37 6.56
C GLY A 51 -1.58 -13.19 5.37
N GLY A 52 -0.42 -12.82 4.80
CA GLY A 52 0.16 -13.49 3.64
C GLY A 52 -0.80 -13.55 2.44
N LEU A 53 -0.76 -14.66 1.71
CA LEU A 53 -1.53 -14.81 0.46
C LEU A 53 -3.04 -14.65 0.68
N ARG A 54 -3.58 -15.10 1.82
CA ARG A 54 -4.99 -14.91 2.17
C ARG A 54 -5.37 -13.43 2.17
N ALA A 55 -4.55 -12.59 2.80
CA ALA A 55 -4.80 -11.15 2.84
C ALA A 55 -4.65 -10.50 1.46
N ALA A 56 -3.73 -11.00 0.62
CA ALA A 56 -3.60 -10.52 -0.76
C ALA A 56 -4.87 -10.81 -1.59
N ILE A 57 -5.38 -12.06 -1.55
CA ILE A 57 -6.60 -12.46 -2.27
C ILE A 57 -7.82 -11.69 -1.74
N ALA A 58 -7.97 -11.61 -0.41
CA ALA A 58 -9.06 -10.86 0.20
C ALA A 58 -9.01 -9.37 -0.17
N CYS A 59 -7.82 -8.77 -0.20
CA CYS A 59 -7.63 -7.38 -0.61
C CYS A 59 -8.06 -7.18 -2.08
N GLN A 60 -7.70 -8.09 -2.99
CA GLN A 60 -8.11 -8.01 -4.39
C GLN A 60 -9.63 -8.01 -4.51
N GLY A 61 -10.31 -8.99 -3.89
CA GLY A 61 -11.77 -9.10 -3.95
C GLY A 61 -12.48 -7.91 -3.31
N VAL A 62 -11.99 -7.40 -2.17
CA VAL A 62 -12.55 -6.21 -1.52
C VAL A 62 -12.39 -4.98 -2.40
N LEU A 63 -11.24 -4.77 -3.03
CA LEU A 63 -11.04 -3.65 -3.95
C LEU A 63 -11.94 -3.77 -5.19
N GLY A 64 -12.11 -4.99 -5.71
CA GLY A 64 -13.06 -5.28 -6.79
C GLY A 64 -14.48 -4.86 -6.45
N GLU A 65 -15.00 -5.29 -5.29
CA GLU A 65 -16.35 -4.93 -4.87
C GLU A 65 -16.48 -3.43 -4.56
N LEU A 66 -15.49 -2.83 -3.89
CA LEU A 66 -15.50 -1.38 -3.63
C LEU A 66 -15.54 -0.55 -4.92
N ASN A 67 -14.89 -1.04 -5.98
CA ASN A 67 -14.97 -0.43 -7.30
C ASN A 67 -16.34 -0.61 -7.93
N HIS A 68 -16.89 -1.83 -7.88
CA HIS A 68 -18.21 -2.16 -8.38
C HIS A 68 -19.32 -1.29 -7.76
N VAL A 69 -19.26 -1.04 -6.44
CA VAL A 69 -20.22 -0.17 -5.74
C VAL A 69 -19.85 1.32 -5.76
N GLY A 70 -18.78 1.72 -6.44
CA GLY A 70 -18.35 3.11 -6.59
C GLY A 70 -17.69 3.75 -5.35
N ILE A 71 -17.41 2.99 -4.30
CA ILE A 71 -16.73 3.50 -3.08
C ILE A 71 -15.24 3.72 -3.34
N LEU A 72 -14.62 2.93 -4.23
CA LEU A 72 -13.19 3.08 -4.52
C LEU A 72 -12.86 4.46 -5.12
N ASP A 73 -13.75 5.01 -5.94
CA ASP A 73 -13.64 6.38 -6.47
C ASP A 73 -13.70 7.46 -5.39
N LEU A 74 -14.43 7.19 -4.31
CA LEU A 74 -14.55 8.06 -3.15
C LEU A 74 -13.40 7.89 -2.14
N THR A 75 -12.51 6.92 -2.37
CA THR A 75 -11.40 6.62 -1.46
C THR A 75 -10.24 7.60 -1.66
N THR A 76 -9.76 8.19 -0.55
CA THR A 76 -8.59 9.08 -0.52
C THR A 76 -7.29 8.30 -0.30
N TYR A 77 -7.31 7.36 0.65
CA TYR A 77 -6.13 6.58 1.04
C TYR A 77 -6.40 5.09 0.92
N LEU A 78 -5.41 4.35 0.45
CA LEU A 78 -5.39 2.89 0.51
C LEU A 78 -4.12 2.47 1.24
N ALA A 79 -4.27 1.97 2.46
CA ALA A 79 -3.18 1.56 3.30
C ALA A 79 -3.15 0.03 3.46
N GLY A 80 -1.97 -0.56 3.49
CA GLY A 80 -1.81 -2.01 3.65
C GLY A 80 -0.56 -2.40 4.43
N VAL A 81 -0.64 -3.59 5.04
CA VAL A 81 0.49 -4.25 5.72
C VAL A 81 0.60 -5.71 5.29
N SER A 82 1.83 -6.25 5.27
CA SER A 82 2.11 -7.65 4.96
C SER A 82 1.38 -8.11 3.68
N GLY A 83 0.57 -9.17 3.70
CA GLY A 83 -0.09 -9.72 2.51
C GLY A 83 -0.89 -8.72 1.66
N SER A 84 -1.59 -7.75 2.26
CA SER A 84 -2.29 -6.71 1.49
C SER A 84 -1.34 -5.84 0.68
N THR A 85 -0.09 -5.67 1.10
CA THR A 85 0.90 -4.93 0.30
C THR A 85 1.24 -5.66 -0.99
N TRP A 86 1.15 -7.00 -1.04
CA TRP A 86 1.42 -7.75 -2.28
C TRP A 86 0.35 -7.46 -3.33
N CYS A 87 -0.93 -7.45 -2.95
CA CYS A 87 -2.03 -7.06 -3.83
C CYS A 87 -1.88 -5.60 -4.27
N MET A 88 -1.69 -4.68 -3.33
CA MET A 88 -1.48 -3.27 -3.64
C MET A 88 -0.29 -3.08 -4.59
N SER A 89 0.85 -3.71 -4.33
CA SER A 89 2.01 -3.58 -5.22
C SER A 89 1.72 -4.14 -6.62
N SER A 90 1.02 -5.28 -6.76
CA SER A 90 0.64 -5.84 -8.07
C SER A 90 -0.33 -4.93 -8.84
N LEU A 91 -1.27 -4.28 -8.15
CA LEU A 91 -2.22 -3.36 -8.78
C LEU A 91 -1.58 -2.03 -9.16
N TYR A 92 -0.84 -1.41 -8.24
CA TYR A 92 -0.32 -0.07 -8.44
C TYR A 92 0.77 0.00 -9.52
N VAL A 93 1.38 -1.12 -9.92
CA VAL A 93 2.33 -1.14 -11.04
C VAL A 93 1.64 -1.16 -12.40
N ARG A 94 0.37 -1.61 -12.46
CA ARG A 94 -0.44 -1.61 -13.68
C ARG A 94 -0.98 -0.22 -13.95
N LYS A 95 -0.94 0.23 -15.20
CA LYS A 95 -1.61 1.47 -15.62
C LYS A 95 -3.13 1.28 -15.52
N ASN A 96 -3.85 2.31 -15.06
CA ASN A 96 -5.32 2.33 -14.98
C ASN A 96 -5.94 1.12 -14.23
N TRP A 97 -5.27 0.59 -13.20
CA TRP A 97 -5.72 -0.64 -12.54
C TRP A 97 -7.13 -0.60 -11.98
N GLN A 98 -7.68 0.57 -11.66
CA GLN A 98 -9.06 0.73 -11.17
C GLN A 98 -10.08 0.33 -12.23
N ASP A 99 -9.83 0.67 -13.50
CA ASP A 99 -10.69 0.33 -14.63
C ASP A 99 -10.57 -1.16 -15.01
N HIS A 100 -9.43 -1.78 -14.66
CA HIS A 100 -9.08 -3.16 -15.00
C HIS A 100 -9.03 -4.10 -13.78
N LEU A 101 -9.79 -3.80 -12.71
CA LEU A 101 -9.77 -4.60 -11.48
C LEU A 101 -10.28 -6.03 -11.69
N ALA A 102 -11.31 -6.20 -12.52
CA ALA A 102 -11.86 -7.52 -12.85
C ALA A 102 -10.85 -8.36 -13.65
N GLU A 103 -10.14 -7.74 -14.60
CA GLU A 103 -9.05 -8.38 -15.34
C GLU A 103 -7.90 -8.78 -14.40
N ALA A 104 -7.51 -7.88 -13.49
CA ALA A 104 -6.48 -8.17 -12.49
C ALA A 104 -6.88 -9.30 -11.52
N GLU A 105 -8.17 -9.41 -11.17
CA GLU A 105 -8.68 -10.52 -10.37
C GLU A 105 -8.62 -11.84 -11.14
N GLU A 106 -9.01 -11.84 -12.41
CA GLU A 106 -8.95 -13.05 -13.25
C GLU A 106 -7.51 -13.50 -13.48
N GLU A 107 -6.61 -12.57 -13.78
CA GLU A 107 -5.18 -12.88 -13.86
C GLU A 107 -4.62 -13.43 -12.54
N LEU A 108 -5.07 -12.91 -11.40
CA LEU A 108 -4.69 -13.47 -10.10
C LEU A 108 -5.19 -14.91 -9.95
N LYS A 109 -6.44 -15.21 -10.33
CA LYS A 109 -7.00 -16.57 -10.28
C LYS A 109 -6.19 -17.53 -11.14
N VAL A 110 -6.00 -17.19 -12.42
CA VAL A 110 -5.20 -17.98 -13.37
C VAL A 110 -3.80 -18.19 -12.83
N ARG A 111 -3.14 -17.12 -12.36
CA ARG A 111 -1.79 -17.19 -11.80
C ARG A 111 -1.68 -18.10 -10.58
N LEU A 112 -2.69 -18.12 -9.71
CA LEU A 112 -2.66 -18.98 -8.51
C LEU A 112 -3.03 -20.44 -8.81
N GLN A 113 -3.84 -20.70 -9.84
CA GLN A 113 -4.26 -22.05 -10.22
C GLN A 113 -3.26 -22.73 -11.16
N GLU A 114 -2.76 -22.00 -12.15
CA GLU A 114 -1.96 -22.53 -13.26
C GLU A 114 -0.49 -22.07 -13.20
N GLY A 115 -0.19 -21.05 -12.40
CA GLY A 115 1.15 -20.48 -12.33
C GLY A 115 2.17 -21.46 -11.76
N SER A 116 3.25 -21.66 -12.51
CA SER A 116 4.40 -22.45 -12.05
C SER A 116 5.39 -21.57 -11.28
N TRP A 117 6.02 -22.15 -10.27
CA TRP A 117 7.15 -21.54 -9.60
C TRP A 117 8.45 -22.07 -10.20
N ASN A 118 9.38 -21.18 -10.51
CA ASN A 118 10.66 -21.55 -11.10
C ASN A 118 11.82 -21.35 -10.10
N PRO A 119 12.44 -22.44 -9.60
CA PRO A 119 13.58 -22.34 -8.69
C PRO A 119 14.78 -21.61 -9.28
N GLY A 120 15.01 -21.74 -10.59
CA GLY A 120 16.07 -21.04 -11.30
C GLY A 120 15.85 -19.52 -11.33
N THR A 121 14.60 -19.07 -11.51
CA THR A 121 14.23 -17.65 -11.39
C THR A 121 14.42 -17.16 -9.96
N ALA A 122 14.02 -17.94 -8.96
CA ALA A 122 14.24 -17.61 -7.55
C ALA A 122 15.74 -17.44 -7.25
N LEU A 123 16.57 -18.39 -7.67
CA LEU A 123 18.03 -18.33 -7.46
C LEU A 123 18.67 -17.12 -8.16
N LYS A 124 18.28 -16.85 -9.41
CA LYS A 124 18.76 -15.68 -10.16
C LYS A 124 18.41 -14.38 -9.44
N GLY A 125 17.17 -14.26 -8.95
CA GLY A 125 16.72 -13.08 -8.20
C GLY A 125 17.52 -12.87 -6.91
N ILE A 126 17.80 -13.95 -6.17
CA ILE A 126 18.66 -13.90 -4.98
C ILE A 126 20.08 -13.44 -5.33
N GLN A 127 20.67 -14.03 -6.38
CA GLN A 127 22.02 -13.65 -6.84
C GLN A 127 22.10 -12.18 -7.24
N GLU A 128 21.08 -11.68 -7.96
CA GLU A 128 21.03 -10.28 -8.38
C GLU A 128 20.85 -9.33 -7.20
N ALA A 129 19.98 -9.69 -6.24
CA ALA A 129 19.82 -8.92 -5.02
C ALA A 129 21.11 -8.84 -4.20
N ALA A 130 21.84 -9.96 -4.10
CA ALA A 130 23.13 -10.03 -3.41
C ALA A 130 24.22 -9.21 -4.10
N ARG A 131 24.18 -9.05 -5.43
CA ARG A 131 25.14 -8.23 -6.18
C ARG A 131 24.84 -6.74 -6.10
N ARG A 132 23.56 -6.35 -6.16
CA ARG A 132 23.15 -4.93 -6.26
C ARG A 132 23.07 -4.20 -4.92
N SER A 133 22.85 -4.94 -3.83
CA SER A 133 22.45 -4.35 -2.55
C SER A 133 23.53 -4.57 -1.50
N GLU A 134 24.06 -3.46 -0.96
CA GLU A 134 24.90 -3.49 0.25
C GLU A 134 24.12 -3.98 1.48
N ASN A 135 22.78 -3.99 1.41
CA ASN A 135 21.85 -4.37 2.48
C ASN A 135 21.12 -5.70 2.20
N PHE A 136 21.74 -6.60 1.44
CA PHE A 136 21.15 -7.93 1.20
C PHE A 136 20.83 -8.63 2.53
N SER A 137 19.63 -9.19 2.66
CA SER A 137 19.11 -9.73 3.91
C SER A 137 18.26 -10.98 3.71
N LEU A 138 17.85 -11.60 4.82
CA LEU A 138 16.86 -12.69 4.79
C LEU A 138 15.53 -12.27 4.15
N THR A 139 15.20 -10.97 4.12
CA THR A 139 14.01 -10.46 3.44
C THR A 139 14.13 -10.63 1.92
N ASP A 140 15.32 -10.48 1.34
CA ASP A 140 15.55 -10.74 -0.08
C ASP A 140 15.36 -12.22 -0.41
N ILE A 141 15.94 -13.11 0.40
CA ILE A 141 15.76 -14.57 0.25
C ILE A 141 14.26 -14.91 0.35
N TRP A 142 13.57 -14.39 1.37
CA TRP A 142 12.15 -14.60 1.60
C TRP A 142 11.27 -14.11 0.44
N GLN A 143 11.57 -12.94 -0.14
CA GLN A 143 10.85 -12.39 -1.28
C GLN A 143 10.99 -13.28 -2.53
N TYR A 144 12.21 -13.64 -2.91
CA TYR A 144 12.46 -14.42 -4.12
C TYR A 144 12.10 -15.91 -3.97
N THR A 145 11.98 -16.42 -2.76
CA THR A 145 11.54 -17.80 -2.49
C THR A 145 10.06 -17.84 -2.14
N LEU A 146 9.71 -17.57 -0.87
CA LEU A 146 8.40 -17.80 -0.31
C LEU A 146 7.33 -16.89 -0.93
N VAL A 147 7.56 -15.59 -1.02
CA VAL A 147 6.58 -14.66 -1.62
C VAL A 147 6.35 -15.01 -3.08
N TYR A 148 7.43 -15.13 -3.86
CA TYR A 148 7.32 -15.56 -5.26
C TYR A 148 6.64 -16.92 -5.42
N TYR A 149 6.93 -17.88 -4.54
CA TYR A 149 6.25 -19.18 -4.55
C TYR A 149 4.76 -19.05 -4.27
N MET A 150 4.35 -18.17 -3.35
CA MET A 150 2.94 -18.00 -3.01
C MET A 150 2.17 -17.18 -4.05
N THR A 151 2.74 -16.09 -4.54
CA THR A 151 2.06 -15.16 -5.47
C THR A 151 2.24 -15.55 -6.93
N LYS A 152 3.25 -16.38 -7.23
CA LYS A 152 3.76 -16.68 -8.58
C LYS A 152 4.11 -15.41 -9.38
N GLU A 153 4.43 -14.32 -8.68
CA GLU A 153 4.69 -13.01 -9.27
C GLU A 153 5.98 -12.41 -8.70
N LEU A 154 6.80 -11.85 -9.59
CA LEU A 154 7.93 -10.99 -9.23
C LEU A 154 7.70 -9.63 -9.88
N LEU A 155 7.66 -8.59 -9.07
CA LEU A 155 7.50 -7.21 -9.53
C LEU A 155 8.89 -6.64 -9.84
N GLY A 156 9.07 -6.16 -11.08
CA GLY A 156 10.32 -5.53 -11.53
C GLY A 156 10.37 -4.01 -11.35
N SER A 157 9.27 -3.41 -10.87
CA SER A 157 9.08 -1.97 -10.79
C SER A 157 9.32 -1.43 -9.38
N SER A 158 9.70 -0.16 -9.34
CA SER A 158 9.92 0.60 -8.11
C SER A 158 8.65 1.30 -7.64
N LEU A 159 8.53 1.54 -6.32
CA LEU A 159 7.45 2.39 -5.78
C LEU A 159 7.44 3.80 -6.39
N SER A 160 8.59 4.30 -6.87
CA SER A 160 8.68 5.58 -7.56
C SER A 160 7.90 5.64 -8.87
N GLU A 161 7.74 4.52 -9.58
CA GLU A 161 6.98 4.47 -10.84
C GLU A 161 5.47 4.68 -10.63
N VAL A 162 5.01 4.49 -9.40
CA VAL A 162 3.61 4.71 -9.00
C VAL A 162 3.33 6.19 -8.71
N ARG A 163 4.37 6.99 -8.47
CA ARG A 163 4.28 8.36 -7.93
C ARG A 163 3.35 9.26 -8.74
N THR A 164 3.55 9.36 -10.06
CA THR A 164 2.86 10.35 -10.90
C THR A 164 1.34 10.25 -10.77
N ARG A 165 0.80 9.04 -10.90
CA ARG A 165 -0.65 8.79 -10.85
C ARG A 165 -1.25 9.05 -9.48
N SER A 166 -0.48 8.77 -8.41
CA SER A 166 -0.89 9.14 -7.06
C SER A 166 -0.91 10.66 -6.92
N GLU A 167 0.12 11.39 -7.36
CA GLU A 167 0.19 12.85 -7.27
C GLU A 167 -0.89 13.58 -8.09
N GLU A 168 -1.34 12.97 -9.20
CA GLU A 168 -2.46 13.46 -10.02
C GLU A 168 -3.84 13.14 -9.40
N GLY A 169 -3.88 12.32 -8.33
CA GLY A 169 -5.11 11.92 -7.66
C GLY A 169 -5.96 10.92 -8.45
N GLU A 170 -5.39 10.29 -9.48
CA GLU A 170 -6.10 9.30 -10.32
C GLU A 170 -6.49 8.07 -9.52
N VAL A 171 -5.65 7.68 -8.56
CA VAL A 171 -5.84 6.54 -7.67
C VAL A 171 -5.72 7.00 -6.20
N PRO A 172 -6.27 6.27 -5.21
CA PRO A 172 -6.05 6.53 -3.80
C PRO A 172 -4.56 6.60 -3.48
N TYR A 173 -4.18 7.48 -2.56
CA TYR A 173 -2.80 7.61 -2.12
C TYR A 173 -2.35 6.30 -1.42
N PRO A 174 -1.34 5.59 -1.92
CA PRO A 174 -0.93 4.30 -1.38
C PRO A 174 -0.06 4.46 -0.13
N ILE A 175 -0.38 3.72 0.93
CA ILE A 175 0.42 3.66 2.16
C ILE A 175 0.85 2.21 2.40
N PHE A 176 2.15 1.97 2.40
CA PHE A 176 2.75 0.68 2.75
C PHE A 176 3.46 0.83 4.09
N ALA A 177 3.03 0.09 5.11
CA ALA A 177 3.61 0.23 6.45
C ALA A 177 4.54 -0.95 6.81
N ALA A 178 5.63 -0.60 7.48
CA ALA A 178 6.60 -1.50 8.09
C ALA A 178 7.02 -0.95 9.47
N ILE A 179 7.55 -1.80 10.33
CA ILE A 179 8.02 -1.41 11.66
C ILE A 179 9.55 -1.38 11.65
N ASP A 180 10.12 -0.31 12.16
CA ASP A 180 11.53 -0.26 12.55
C ASP A 180 11.67 -0.77 13.98
N ASN A 181 12.35 -1.92 14.13
CA ASN A 181 12.57 -2.54 15.44
C ASN A 181 13.39 -1.67 16.39
N SER A 182 14.25 -0.78 15.89
CA SER A 182 15.04 0.13 16.74
C SER A 182 14.14 1.11 17.52
N LEU A 183 12.97 1.42 16.97
CA LEU A 183 11.99 2.32 17.59
C LEU A 183 10.95 1.58 18.45
N LEU A 184 10.95 0.23 18.42
CA LEU A 184 9.95 -0.58 19.10
C LEU A 184 10.14 -0.57 20.63
N SER A 185 11.38 -0.59 21.11
CA SER A 185 11.71 -0.48 22.54
C SER A 185 11.24 0.87 23.09
N GLU A 186 11.60 1.97 22.44
CA GLU A 186 11.17 3.32 22.81
C GLU A 186 9.65 3.48 22.80
N TRP A 187 8.97 2.89 21.81
CA TRP A 187 7.51 2.90 21.75
C TRP A 187 6.88 2.13 22.91
N ASN A 188 7.42 0.95 23.26
CA ASN A 188 6.95 0.15 24.38
C ASN A 188 7.13 0.90 25.72
N GLU A 189 8.27 1.57 25.90
CA GLU A 189 8.52 2.41 27.07
C GLU A 189 7.52 3.56 27.17
N LYS A 190 7.35 4.35 26.10
CA LYS A 190 6.37 5.47 26.05
C LYS A 190 4.94 4.99 26.27
N LYS A 191 4.56 3.84 25.71
CA LYS A 191 3.23 3.23 25.91
C LYS A 191 3.00 2.81 27.35
N SER A 192 4.03 2.30 28.03
CA SER A 192 3.97 1.93 29.44
C SER A 192 3.82 3.17 30.34
N LEU A 193 4.51 4.26 30.03
CA LEU A 193 4.43 5.54 30.72
C LEU A 193 3.04 6.19 30.55
N GLY A 194 2.52 6.26 29.33
CA GLY A 194 1.17 6.78 29.06
C GLY A 194 0.04 5.89 29.61
N LYS A 195 0.30 4.62 29.98
CA LYS A 195 -0.64 3.82 30.78
C LYS A 195 -0.59 4.21 32.26
N ARG A 196 0.61 4.43 32.83
CA ARG A 196 0.76 4.86 34.23
C ARG A 196 0.13 6.24 34.48
N GLU A 197 0.30 7.19 33.56
CA GLU A 197 -0.31 8.53 33.68
C GLU A 197 -1.84 8.48 33.65
N ARG A 198 -2.44 7.58 32.87
CA ARG A 198 -3.91 7.37 32.85
C ARG A 198 -4.47 6.74 34.13
N PHE A 199 -3.66 6.01 34.89
CA PHE A 199 -4.05 5.47 36.20
C PHE A 199 -3.83 6.46 37.36
N CYS A 200 -3.10 7.55 37.14
CA CYS A 200 -2.82 8.59 38.15
C CYS A 200 -3.70 9.84 38.02
N LEU A 201 -4.63 9.89 37.05
CA LEU A 201 -5.61 10.97 36.98
C LEU A 201 -6.70 10.72 38.04
N PRO A 202 -6.93 11.64 38.99
CA PRO A 202 -8.05 11.51 39.92
C PRO A 202 -9.35 11.51 39.11
N GLN A 203 -10.14 10.46 39.27
CA GLN A 203 -11.52 10.45 38.80
C GLN A 203 -12.24 11.60 39.51
N ARG A 204 -12.60 12.64 38.75
CA ARG A 204 -13.49 13.71 39.16
C ARG A 204 -14.86 13.46 38.56
#